data_AF-A0A3A1XKS0-F1
#
_entry.id   AF-A0A3A1XKS0-F1
#
_cell.length_a   1.000
_cell.length_b   1.000
_cell.length_c   1.000
_cell.angle_alpha   90.00
_cell.angle_beta   90.00
_cell.angle_gamma   90.00
#
_symmetry.space_group_name_H-M   'P 1'
#
loop_
_entity.id
_entity.type
_entity.pdbx_description
1 polymer ?
#
loop_
_entity_poly.entity_id
_entity_poly.type
_entity_poly.pdbx_seq_one_letter_code
_entity_poly.pdbx_strand_id
1 'polypeptide(L)' 'MQSVNSRSGVLRVGEKIQFTDRKGKRITAQLVAGGVTQTEHGLICHDDVIGQSEGVV' A
#
# COMPACT_ATOMS: atom_id res chain seq x y z
N MET A 1 21.61 -18.98 8.86
CA MET A 1 20.89 -17.92 9.58
C MET A 1 21.12 -16.61 8.84
N GLN A 2 20.17 -16.16 8.02
CA GLN A 2 20.18 -14.78 7.52
C GLN A 2 18.75 -14.26 7.60
N SER A 3 18.49 -13.46 8.64
CA SER A 3 17.32 -12.61 8.75
C SER A 3 17.74 -11.22 8.26
N VAL A 4 17.34 -10.89 7.04
CA VAL A 4 17.41 -9.53 6.50
C VAL A 4 16.04 -9.25 5.87
N ASN A 5 15.12 -8.70 6.66
CA ASN A 5 13.80 -8.26 6.22
C ASN A 5 13.94 -6.91 5.48
N SER A 6 14.66 -6.90 4.36
CA SER A 6 14.82 -5.74 3.48
C SER A 6 13.72 -5.77 2.42
N ARG A 7 12.46 -5.50 2.80
CA ARG A 7 11.35 -5.26 1.86
C ARG A 7 11.30 -3.82 1.34
N SER A 8 12.42 -3.09 1.39
CA SER A 8 12.54 -1.71 0.90
C SER A 8 12.62 -1.66 -0.63
N GLY A 9 11.51 -1.96 -1.30
CA GLY A 9 11.32 -1.79 -2.75
C GLY A 9 10.19 -0.83 -3.06
N VAL A 10 10.17 -0.31 -4.29
CA VAL A 10 8.99 0.41 -4.81
C VAL A 10 7.79 -0.54 -4.87
N LEU A 11 6.63 -0.05 -4.45
CA LEU A 11 5.37 -0.80 -4.45
C LEU A 11 4.95 -1.12 -5.88
N ARG A 12 4.47 -2.34 -6.13
CA ARG A 12 4.13 -2.82 -7.48
C ARG A 12 2.71 -3.32 -7.59
N VAL A 13 2.18 -3.26 -8.81
CA VAL A 13 0.91 -3.92 -9.17
C VAL A 13 0.97 -5.40 -8.79
N GLY A 14 -0.09 -5.90 -8.18
CA GLY A 14 -0.23 -7.27 -7.71
C GLY A 14 0.24 -7.49 -6.27
N GLU A 15 0.97 -6.55 -5.67
CA GLU A 15 1.39 -6.66 -4.27
C GLU A 15 0.23 -6.41 -3.32
N LYS A 16 0.18 -7.18 -2.23
CA LYS A 16 -0.74 -6.94 -1.11
C LYS A 16 -0.08 -6.03 -0.10
N ILE A 17 -0.69 -4.87 0.12
CA ILE A 17 -0.19 -3.85 1.03
C ILE A 17 -1.24 -3.52 2.08
N GLN A 18 -0.82 -2.82 3.12
CA GLN A 18 -1.69 -2.35 4.18
C GLN A 18 -1.68 -0.83 4.23
N PHE A 19 -2.84 -0.22 4.08
CA PHE A 19 -3.02 1.21 4.38
C PHE A 19 -3.35 1.36 5.86
N THR A 20 -2.72 2.33 6.51
CA THR A 20 -2.97 2.66 7.92
C THR A 20 -3.36 4.12 8.01
N ASP A 21 -4.49 4.41 8.64
CA ASP A 21 -4.93 5.79 8.85
C ASP A 21 -4.27 6.43 10.09
N ARG A 22 -4.56 7.72 10.32
CA ARG A 22 -4.06 8.46 11.49
C ARG A 22 -4.58 7.94 12.84
N LYS A 23 -5.67 7.17 12.85
CA LYS A 23 -6.27 6.54 14.04
C LYS A 23 -5.75 5.11 14.25
N GLY A 24 -4.86 4.62 13.38
CA GLY A 24 -4.31 3.28 13.42
C GLY A 24 -5.22 2.19 12.83
N LYS A 25 -6.33 2.54 12.17
CA LYS A 25 -7.15 1.58 11.44
C LYS A 25 -6.40 1.09 10.22
N ARG A 26 -6.50 -0.21 9.97
CA ARG A 26 -5.75 -0.89 8.92
C ARG A 26 -6.70 -1.53 7.93
N ILE A 27 -6.42 -1.33 6.65
CA ILE A 27 -7.08 -2.05 5.57
C ILE A 27 -6.01 -2.70 4.70
N THR A 28 -6.27 -3.92 4.27
CA THR A 28 -5.39 -4.63 3.35
C THR A 28 -5.99 -4.59 1.96
N ALA A 29 -5.20 -4.20 0.97
CA ALA A 29 -5.61 -4.18 -0.42
C ALA A 29 -4.51 -4.78 -1.30
N GLN A 30 -4.91 -5.33 -2.44
CA GLN A 30 -3.98 -5.65 -3.50
C GLN A 30 -3.89 -4.45 -4.45
N LEU A 31 -2.67 -4.03 -4.80
CA LEU A 31 -2.47 -2.99 -5.79
C LEU A 31 -2.87 -3.50 -7.17
N VAL A 32 -3.68 -2.71 -7.86
CA VAL A 32 -4.21 -2.99 -9.20
C VAL A 32 -4.12 -1.69 -9.98
N ALA A 33 -3.50 -1.70 -11.15
CA ALA A 33 -3.40 -0.52 -12.01
C ALA A 33 -4.80 0.00 -12.40
N GLY A 34 -5.03 1.31 -12.28
CA GLY A 34 -6.36 1.93 -12.45
C GLY A 34 -7.37 1.55 -11.37
N GLY A 35 -6.95 0.80 -10.34
CA GLY A 35 -7.79 0.35 -9.24
C GLY A 35 -7.96 1.41 -8.16
N VAL A 36 -9.03 1.27 -7.39
CA VAL A 36 -9.30 2.10 -6.22
C VAL A 36 -9.69 1.23 -5.04
N THR A 37 -9.33 1.67 -3.84
CA THR A 37 -9.83 1.09 -2.59
C THR A 37 -10.72 2.12 -1.90
N GLN A 38 -11.99 1.76 -1.67
CA GLN A 38 -12.91 2.59 -0.90
C GLN A 38 -12.66 2.45 0.59
N THR A 39 -12.56 3.58 1.27
CA THR A 39 -12.35 3.68 2.71
C THR A 39 -13.41 4.60 3.32
N GLU A 40 -13.52 4.59 4.64
CA GLU A 40 -14.38 5.55 5.37
C GLU A 40 -13.93 7.01 5.21
N HIS A 41 -12.68 7.23 4.77
CA HIS A 41 -12.08 8.55 4.60
C HIS A 41 -12.00 8.99 3.13
N GLY A 42 -12.57 8.20 2.21
CA GLY A 42 -12.55 8.49 0.78
C GLY A 42 -11.98 7.33 -0.04
N LEU A 43 -11.58 7.64 -1.27
CA LEU A 43 -10.99 6.68 -2.20
C LEU A 43 -9.47 6.79 -2.17
N ILE A 44 -8.78 5.65 -2.19
CA ILE A 44 -7.35 5.57 -2.41
C ILE A 44 -7.13 5.07 -3.84
N CYS A 45 -6.57 5.92 -4.69
CA CYS A 45 -6.17 5.55 -6.05
C CYS A 45 -4.88 4.73 -5.99
N HIS A 46 -4.90 3.53 -6.59
CA HIS A 46 -3.73 2.66 -6.55
C HIS A 46 -2.57 3.20 -7.38
N ASP A 47 -2.86 3.95 -8.45
CA ASP A 47 -1.84 4.54 -9.31
C ASP A 47 -1.00 5.61 -8.60
N ASP A 48 -1.54 6.24 -7.56
CA ASP A 48 -0.78 7.19 -6.71
C ASP A 48 0.20 6.48 -5.77
N VAL A 49 -0.02 5.18 -5.54
CA VAL A 49 0.74 4.36 -4.58
C VAL A 49 1.76 3.47 -5.30
N ILE A 50 1.42 2.96 -6.49
CA ILE A 50 2.32 2.15 -7.31
C ILE A 50 3.55 2.99 -7.69
N GLY A 51 4.74 2.42 -7.51
CA GLY A 51 6.02 3.08 -7.76
C GLY A 51 6.54 3.91 -6.58
N GLN A 52 5.73 4.15 -5.55
CA GLN A 52 6.19 4.79 -4.31
C GLN A 52 6.94 3.80 -3.42
N SER A 53 7.79 4.31 -2.53
CA SER A 53 8.35 3.51 -1.44
C SER A 53 7.33 3.28 -0.33
N GLU A 54 7.45 2.16 0.39
CA GLU A 54 6.67 1.92 1.61
C GLU A 54 6.76 3.10 2.59
N GLY A 55 5.65 3.41 3.28
CA GLY A 55 5.58 4.48 4.28
C GLY A 55 5.28 5.88 3.75
N VAL A 56 5.00 6.02 2.45
CA VAL A 56 4.67 7.30 1.80
C VAL A 56 3.18 7.33 1.43
N VAL A 57 2.29 7.62 2.39
CA VAL A 57 0.89 8.10 2.17
C VAL A 57 0.40 8.83 3.41
#